data_AF-A0A7K2XHV4-F1
#
_entry.id   AF-A0A7K2XHV4-F1
#
_cell.length_a   1.000
_cell.length_b   1.000
_cell.length_c   1.000
_cell.angle_alpha   90.00
_cell.angle_beta   90.00
_cell.angle_gamma   90.00
#
_symmetry.space_group_name_H-M   'P 1'
#
loop_
_entity.id
_entity.type
_entity.pdbx_description
1 polymer ?
#
loop_
_entity_poly.entity_id
_entity_poly.type
_entity_poly.pdbx_seq_one_letter_code
_entity_poly.pdbx_strand_id
1 'polypeptide(L)'
;DAHGFGVLGDGGRGASHGAGLAGDEDVVATLTLSKSLGSQGGAVLGPARVIEHLVNAARTFIFDTGLAPAAVGGALASLRLIAAEPGLAGRVRAVATG
;
A
#
# COMPACT_ATOMS: atom_id res chain seq x y z
N ASP A 1 -5.17 -4.66 -0.20
CA ASP A 1 -4.13 -4.98 -1.19
C ASP A 1 -2.78 -5.33 -0.56
N ALA A 2 -2.72 -6.42 0.20
CA ALA A 2 -1.46 -6.89 0.80
C ALA A 2 -0.50 -7.52 -0.22
N HIS A 3 -1.05 -8.32 -1.16
CA HIS A 3 -0.26 -9.11 -2.09
C HIS A 3 -0.20 -8.53 -3.51
N GLY A 4 -1.10 -7.58 -3.85
CA GLY A 4 -1.14 -6.98 -5.17
C GLY A 4 -0.32 -5.69 -5.28
N PHE A 5 -0.19 -4.89 -4.22
CA PHE A 5 0.64 -3.68 -4.28
C PHE A 5 2.12 -4.03 -4.53
N GLY A 6 2.74 -3.35 -5.49
CA GLY A 6 4.08 -3.64 -6.00
C GLY A 6 4.16 -4.80 -7.01
N VAL A 7 3.04 -5.47 -7.32
CA VAL A 7 3.00 -6.68 -8.18
C VAL A 7 1.95 -6.59 -9.28
N LEU A 8 0.71 -6.26 -8.93
CA LEU A 8 -0.45 -6.19 -9.82
C LEU A 8 -0.69 -4.75 -10.30
N GLY A 9 -1.46 -4.63 -11.38
CA GLY A 9 -1.74 -3.33 -12.01
C GLY A 9 -0.54 -2.78 -12.79
N ASP A 10 -0.79 -1.70 -13.52
CA ASP A 10 0.26 -0.96 -14.21
C ASP A 10 1.26 -0.37 -13.19
N GLY A 11 2.54 -0.53 -13.46
CA GLY A 11 3.64 -0.14 -12.56
C GLY A 11 3.56 -0.68 -11.13
N GLY A 12 2.82 -1.77 -10.88
CA GLY A 12 2.65 -2.32 -9.53
C GLY A 12 1.70 -1.53 -8.62
N ARG A 13 0.80 -0.71 -9.18
CA ARG A 13 -0.15 0.12 -8.40
C ARG A 13 -1.20 -0.66 -7.62
N GLY A 14 -1.27 -1.98 -7.80
CA GLY A 14 -2.15 -2.86 -7.05
C GLY A 14 -3.43 -3.26 -7.77
N ALA A 15 -4.17 -4.17 -7.15
CA ALA A 15 -5.38 -4.78 -7.68
C ALA A 15 -6.51 -3.77 -7.89
N SER A 16 -6.71 -2.85 -6.94
CA SER A 16 -7.78 -1.85 -7.03
C SER A 16 -7.55 -0.89 -8.20
N HIS A 17 -6.29 -0.54 -8.49
CA HIS A 17 -5.94 0.24 -9.68
C HIS A 17 -6.20 -0.55 -10.97
N GLY A 18 -5.76 -1.81 -11.03
CA GLY A 18 -6.02 -2.67 -12.19
C GLY A 18 -7.50 -2.92 -12.47
N ALA A 19 -8.35 -2.85 -11.45
CA ALA A 19 -9.80 -2.97 -11.57
C ALA A 19 -10.51 -1.64 -11.90
N GLY A 20 -9.78 -0.52 -12.03
CA GLY A 20 -10.38 0.80 -12.28
C GLY A 20 -11.09 1.42 -11.06
N LEU A 21 -10.84 0.90 -9.86
CA LEU A 21 -11.49 1.32 -8.61
C LEU A 21 -10.63 2.27 -7.76
N ALA A 22 -9.42 2.58 -8.21
CA ALA A 22 -8.52 3.45 -7.46
C ALA A 22 -9.05 4.88 -7.41
N GLY A 23 -9.26 5.40 -6.18
CA GLY A 23 -9.74 6.76 -5.94
C GLY A 23 -11.26 6.89 -5.92
N ASP A 24 -12.00 5.79 -6.10
CA ASP A 24 -13.45 5.75 -5.98
C ASP A 24 -13.89 6.11 -4.54
N GLU A 25 -14.96 6.89 -4.43
CA GLU A 25 -15.44 7.42 -3.15
C GLU A 25 -16.04 6.35 -2.23
N ASP A 26 -16.35 5.17 -2.74
CA ASP A 26 -16.90 4.05 -1.98
C ASP A 26 -15.89 2.92 -1.75
N VAL A 27 -14.62 3.15 -2.12
CA VAL A 27 -13.55 2.16 -2.00
C VAL A 27 -12.57 2.52 -0.89
N VAL A 28 -12.37 1.56 0.02
CA VAL A 28 -11.33 1.60 1.05
C VAL A 28 -10.36 0.45 0.80
N ALA A 29 -9.07 0.78 0.76
CA ALA A 29 -7.99 -0.19 0.58
C ALA A 29 -7.12 -0.26 1.84
N THR A 30 -6.79 -1.47 2.26
CA THR A 30 -5.76 -1.71 3.27
C THR A 30 -4.47 -2.18 2.61
N LEU A 31 -3.31 -1.75 3.09
CA LEU A 31 -2.01 -2.23 2.63
C LEU A 31 -1.18 -2.70 3.81
N THR A 32 -0.25 -3.62 3.53
CA THR A 32 0.86 -3.90 4.45
C THR A 32 2.16 -3.30 3.90
N LEU A 33 3.01 -2.82 4.80
CA LEU A 33 4.34 -2.33 4.45
C LEU A 33 5.39 -3.46 4.47
N SER A 34 5.03 -4.69 4.86
CA SER A 34 5.99 -5.79 5.08
C SER A 34 6.21 -6.75 3.93
N LYS A 35 5.57 -6.50 2.78
CA LYS A 35 5.76 -7.31 1.56
C LYS A 35 6.60 -6.56 0.55
N SER A 36 5.99 -6.09 -0.54
CA SER A 36 6.70 -5.38 -1.61
C SER A 36 7.44 -4.12 -1.15
N LEU A 37 7.04 -3.54 -0.01
CA LEU A 37 7.69 -2.37 0.59
C LEU A 37 8.84 -2.72 1.55
N GLY A 38 9.07 -4.01 1.87
CA GLY A 38 10.24 -4.48 2.61
C GLY A 38 10.43 -3.86 3.99
N SER A 39 9.35 -3.45 4.66
CA SER A 39 9.40 -2.74 5.94
C SER A 39 8.42 -3.34 6.97
N GLN A 40 7.89 -2.56 7.90
CA GLN A 40 6.91 -2.97 8.89
C GLN A 40 5.79 -1.93 8.99
N GLY A 41 4.55 -2.41 9.10
CA GLY A 41 3.37 -1.58 9.32
C GLY A 41 2.23 -1.90 8.37
N GLY A 42 1.19 -1.07 8.46
CA GLY A 42 0.04 -1.09 7.56
C GLY A 42 -0.39 0.32 7.21
N ALA A 43 -1.25 0.41 6.19
CA ALA A 43 -1.87 1.66 5.78
C ALA A 43 -3.33 1.41 5.42
N VAL A 44 -4.18 2.43 5.63
CA VAL A 44 -5.53 2.49 5.08
C VAL A 44 -5.55 3.67 4.11
N LEU A 45 -6.05 3.43 2.90
CA LEU A 45 -6.26 4.44 1.86
C LEU A 45 -7.74 4.45 1.52
N GLY A 46 -8.28 5.64 1.33
CA GLY A 46 -9.68 5.81 1.01
C GLY A 46 -10.08 7.28 1.10
N PRO A 47 -11.38 7.56 1.04
CA PRO A 47 -11.91 8.91 1.14
C PRO A 47 -11.50 9.58 2.46
N ALA A 48 -11.31 10.90 2.44
CA ALA A 48 -10.93 11.67 3.62
C ALA A 48 -11.85 11.41 4.82
N ARG A 49 -13.17 11.30 4.60
CA ARG A 49 -14.17 10.97 5.63
C ARG A 49 -13.88 9.67 6.38
N VAL A 50 -13.34 8.66 5.69
CA VAL A 50 -13.00 7.36 6.29
C VAL A 50 -11.71 7.49 7.11
N ILE A 51 -10.69 8.16 6.58
CA ILE A 51 -9.43 8.36 7.29
C ILE A 51 -9.66 9.19 8.55
N GLU A 52 -10.44 10.26 8.46
CA GLU A 52 -10.83 11.08 9.60
C GLU A 52 -11.60 10.28 10.65
N HIS A 53 -12.54 9.43 10.22
CA HIS A 53 -13.26 8.55 11.14
C HIS A 53 -12.32 7.58 11.88
N LEU A 54 -11.37 6.96 11.18
CA LEU A 54 -10.41 6.04 11.80
C LEU A 54 -9.51 6.76 12.81
N VAL A 55 -9.00 7.94 12.47
CA VAL A 55 -8.15 8.74 13.36
C VAL A 55 -8.90 9.14 14.64
N ASN A 56 -10.20 9.47 14.53
CA ASN A 56 -10.97 9.98 15.66
C ASN A 56 -11.72 8.91 16.47
N ALA A 57 -12.04 7.75 15.88
CA ALA A 57 -12.94 6.76 16.51
C ALA A 57 -12.31 5.38 16.69
N ALA A 58 -11.30 4.99 15.90
CA ALA A 58 -10.75 3.64 15.97
C ALA A 58 -9.85 3.49 17.21
N ARG A 59 -10.35 2.79 18.24
CA ARG A 59 -9.57 2.46 19.45
C ARG A 59 -8.25 1.77 19.11
N THR A 60 -8.25 0.92 18.09
CA THR A 60 -7.06 0.21 17.61
C THR A 60 -6.02 1.12 16.96
N PHE A 61 -6.38 2.35 16.58
CA PHE A 61 -5.46 3.37 16.10
C PHE A 61 -5.08 4.33 17.24
N ILE A 62 -6.05 4.80 18.03
CA ILE A 62 -5.83 5.75 19.13
C ILE A 62 -4.88 5.19 20.20
N PHE A 63 -4.95 3.89 20.46
CA PHE A 63 -4.08 3.22 21.42
C PHE A 63 -2.88 2.50 20.77
N ASP A 64 -2.57 2.81 19.51
CA ASP A 64 -1.35 2.38 18.84
C ASP A 64 -0.24 3.42 19.10
N THR A 65 0.97 2.97 19.40
CA THR A 65 2.16 3.83 19.51
C THR A 65 2.57 4.40 18.13
N GLY A 66 2.00 3.86 17.05
CA GLY A 66 2.33 4.22 15.69
C GLY A 66 3.59 3.53 15.19
N LEU A 67 3.99 3.84 13.96
CA LEU A 67 5.14 3.19 13.33
C LEU A 67 6.46 3.82 13.77
N ALA A 68 7.47 2.96 13.99
CA ALA A 68 8.83 3.41 14.21
C ALA A 68 9.32 4.25 13.01
N PRO A 69 10.00 5.39 13.23
CA PRO A 69 10.47 6.25 12.14
C PRO A 69 11.33 5.53 11.10
N ALA A 70 12.17 4.57 11.54
CA ALA A 70 12.99 3.77 10.64
C ALA A 70 12.14 2.89 9.70
N ALA A 71 11.05 2.30 10.20
CA ALA A 71 10.13 1.51 9.38
C ALA A 71 9.42 2.39 8.34
N VAL A 72 8.97 3.59 8.74
CA VAL A 72 8.36 4.56 7.81
C VAL A 72 9.37 4.99 6.73
N GLY A 73 10.61 5.29 7.12
CA GLY A 73 11.68 5.66 6.19
C GLY A 73 12.00 4.57 5.17
N GLY A 74 12.11 3.31 5.63
CA GLY A 74 12.32 2.16 4.74
C GLY A 74 11.15 1.96 3.76
N ALA A 75 9.92 2.04 4.25
CA ALA A 75 8.73 1.92 3.40
C ALA A 75 8.66 3.05 2.35
N LEU A 76 8.98 4.29 2.73
CA LEU A 76 9.00 5.43 1.83
C LEU A 76 10.08 5.30 0.74
N ALA A 77 11.27 4.80 1.10
CA ALA A 77 12.32 4.53 0.13
C ALA A 77 11.90 3.46 -0.89
N SER A 78 11.35 2.33 -0.42
CA SER A 78 10.82 1.28 -1.28
C SER A 78 9.69 1.77 -2.18
N LEU A 79 8.77 2.60 -1.66
CA LEU A 79 7.69 3.21 -2.45
C LEU A 79 8.24 4.06 -3.59
N ARG A 80 9.23 4.91 -3.30
CA ARG A 80 9.90 5.75 -4.31
C ARG A 80 10.60 4.91 -5.36
N LEU A 81 11.24 3.81 -4.97
CA LEU A 81 11.89 2.89 -5.89
C LEU A 81 10.88 2.21 -6.83
N ILE A 82 9.78 1.66 -6.29
CA ILE A 82 8.71 1.05 -7.09
C ILE A 82 8.14 2.07 -8.09
N ALA A 83 7.94 3.31 -7.66
CA ALA A 83 7.44 4.38 -8.53
C ALA A 83 8.44 4.79 -9.62
N ALA A 84 9.74 4.82 -9.31
CA ALA A 84 10.80 5.17 -10.26
C ALA A 84 11.11 4.03 -11.25
N GLU A 85 10.90 2.78 -10.84
CA GLU A 85 11.20 1.58 -11.63
C GLU A 85 9.94 0.70 -11.82
N PRO A 86 8.93 1.15 -12.59
CA PRO A 86 7.66 0.42 -12.75
C PRO A 86 7.83 -0.97 -13.38
N GLY A 87 8.95 -1.22 -14.07
CA GLY A 87 9.31 -2.52 -14.63
C GLY A 87 9.54 -3.62 -13.59
N LEU A 88 9.79 -3.28 -12.32
CA LEU A 88 10.00 -4.25 -11.23
C LEU A 88 8.79 -5.18 -11.06
N ALA A 89 7.57 -4.62 -11.10
CA ALA A 89 6.34 -5.41 -10.99
C ALA A 89 6.19 -6.40 -12.16
N GLY A 90 6.51 -5.96 -13.38
CA GLY A 90 6.51 -6.82 -14.56
C GLY A 90 7.51 -7.98 -14.45
N ARG A 91 8.71 -7.71 -13.94
CA ARG A 91 9.76 -8.72 -13.73
C ARG A 91 9.31 -9.81 -12.75
N VAL A 92 8.71 -9.42 -11.62
CA VAL A 92 8.19 -10.40 -10.63
C VAL A 92 7.13 -11.29 -11.26
N ARG A 93 6.19 -10.73 -12.02
CA ARG A 93 5.14 -11.52 -12.69
C ARG A 93 5.73 -12.46 -13.75
N ALA A 94 6.68 -12.00 -14.56
CA ALA A 94 7.33 -12.81 -15.58
C ALA A 94 8.03 -14.04 -14.98
N VAL A 95 8.73 -13.87 -13.85
CA VAL A 95 9.37 -14.99 -13.12
C VAL A 95 8.33 -15.94 -12.51
N ALA A 96 7.18 -15.43 -12.08
CA ALA A 96 6.13 -16.26 -11.48
C ALA A 96 5.33 -17.09 -12.51
N THR A 97 5.31 -16.66 -13.78
CA THR A 97 4.53 -17.31 -14.85
C THR A 97 5.37 -18.06 -15.89
N GLY A 98 6.70 -17.89 -15.86
CA GLY A 98 7.65 -18.61 -16.72
C GLY A 98 8.15 -19.88 -16.06
#